data_AF-A0A7Y7NJY6-F1
#
_entry.id   AF-A0A7Y7NJY6-F1
#
_cell.length_a   1.000
_cell.length_b   1.000
_cell.length_c   1.000
_cell.angle_alpha   90.00
_cell.angle_beta   90.00
_cell.angle_gamma   90.00
#
_symmetry.space_group_name_H-M   'P 1'
#
loop_
_entity.id
_entity.type
_entity.pdbx_description
1 polymer ?
#
loop_
_entity_poly.entity_id
_entity_poly.type
_entity_poly.pdbx_seq_one_letter_code
_entity_poly.pdbx_strand_id
1 'polypeptide(L)'
;MKKKLFRLFINCFLTLTVRNHKRMAKQSTTNYEALKSKQSTDSFIKELFLKTAPIYTTYHNLLGDLVSTKATKKGTVLSFNNYLKTLRTKLKDWDIFIQGTYKEGTPEYVMLFPNGKSFILEGTQEQIVSKFTGFNNNVQSNPDLVTIKDEVNSYLKTLNIYYGSKNEKLSVTETSTTELDNAYDQMGKALYYNMLMLTAHFIDNPIEVEDYFDMTLLRTHEKEITEEESLLVSIPPATSKDSGFSIAETGKYLIMSRSNFSLQFYGASTASELPKTRPRELVPGEEVEVSGAELGAPANRFLIFVNPSITATGEVEILQVE
;
A
#
# COMPACT_ATOMS: atom_id res chain seq x y z
N MET A 1 22.58 -27.87 -13.58
CA MET A 1 22.77 -26.80 -14.59
C MET A 1 21.41 -26.19 -14.90
N LYS A 2 21.11 -24.96 -14.46
CA LYS A 2 19.88 -24.27 -14.91
C LYS A 2 20.10 -23.84 -16.36
N LYS A 3 19.44 -24.50 -17.33
CA LYS A 3 19.45 -24.05 -18.73
C LYS A 3 18.89 -22.62 -18.75
N LYS A 4 19.74 -21.64 -19.06
CA LYS A 4 19.27 -20.28 -19.35
C LYS A 4 18.41 -20.37 -20.61
N LEU A 5 17.12 -20.08 -20.47
CA LEU A 5 16.22 -19.98 -21.62
C LEU A 5 16.74 -18.86 -22.52
N PHE A 6 16.81 -19.10 -23.82
CA PHE A 6 17.25 -18.08 -24.77
C PHE A 6 16.25 -16.92 -24.76
N ARG A 7 16.74 -15.66 -24.78
CA ARG A 7 15.91 -14.46 -24.55
C ARG A 7 14.69 -14.35 -25.48
N LEU A 8 14.79 -14.89 -26.69
CA LEU A 8 13.68 -14.93 -27.67
C LEU A 8 12.47 -15.78 -27.24
N PHE A 9 12.67 -16.76 -26.37
CA PHE A 9 11.59 -17.63 -25.85
C PHE A 9 11.00 -17.13 -24.53
N ILE A 10 11.46 -15.97 -24.04
CA ILE A 10 10.93 -15.34 -22.84
C ILE A 10 9.78 -14.43 -23.27
N ASN A 11 8.68 -14.46 -22.51
CA ASN A 11 7.60 -13.51 -22.70
C ASN A 11 8.12 -12.08 -22.46
N CYS A 12 8.35 -11.36 -23.57
CA CYS A 12 8.90 -10.01 -23.54
C CYS A 12 7.96 -9.04 -22.82
N PHE A 13 6.65 -9.18 -22.97
CA PHE A 13 5.68 -8.31 -22.31
C PHE A 13 5.73 -8.41 -20.79
N LEU A 14 5.81 -9.62 -20.24
CA LEU A 14 5.97 -9.80 -18.79
C LEU A 14 7.34 -9.30 -18.29
N THR A 15 8.38 -9.43 -19.12
CA THR A 15 9.74 -8.99 -18.76
C THR A 15 9.92 -7.48 -18.86
N LEU A 16 9.28 -6.82 -19.82
CA LEU A 16 9.39 -5.39 -20.07
C LEU A 16 8.47 -4.57 -19.17
N THR A 17 7.33 -5.16 -18.79
CA THR A 17 6.39 -4.48 -17.91
C THR A 17 6.62 -4.79 -16.43
N VAL A 18 7.31 -5.87 -16.02
CA VAL A 18 7.70 -6.16 -14.61
C VAL A 18 6.65 -5.75 -13.56
N ARG A 19 5.41 -6.23 -13.69
CA ARG A 19 4.26 -5.88 -12.82
C ARG A 19 3.87 -4.39 -12.78
N ASN A 20 4.39 -3.58 -13.69
CA ASN A 20 3.92 -2.24 -13.95
C ASN A 20 2.58 -2.33 -14.73
N HIS A 21 1.48 -2.25 -13.98
CA HIS A 21 0.13 -2.35 -14.52
C HIS A 21 -0.20 -1.24 -15.54
N LYS A 22 0.42 -0.06 -15.43
CA LYS A 22 0.23 1.03 -16.40
C LYS A 22 0.83 0.67 -17.75
N ARG A 23 2.06 0.15 -17.77
CA ARG A 23 2.72 -0.29 -19.00
C ARG A 23 1.97 -1.43 -19.66
N MET A 24 1.54 -2.41 -18.87
CA MET A 24 0.69 -3.50 -19.36
C MET A 24 -0.66 -2.99 -19.88
N ALA A 25 -1.29 -2.03 -19.20
CA ALA A 25 -2.53 -1.40 -19.64
C ALA A 25 -2.34 -0.68 -20.98
N LYS A 26 -1.31 0.18 -21.09
CA LYS A 26 -0.97 0.88 -22.33
C LYS A 26 -0.77 -0.09 -23.49
N GLN A 27 0.09 -1.08 -23.29
CA GLN A 27 0.43 -2.06 -24.32
C GLN A 27 -0.78 -2.92 -24.74
N SER A 28 -1.57 -3.37 -23.77
CA SER A 28 -2.78 -4.15 -24.02
C SER A 28 -3.86 -3.34 -24.73
N THR A 29 -4.02 -2.06 -24.40
CA THR A 29 -4.95 -1.15 -25.09
C THR A 29 -4.53 -0.90 -26.53
N THR A 30 -3.25 -0.64 -26.79
CA THR A 30 -2.73 -0.50 -28.16
C THR A 30 -3.03 -1.75 -28.99
N ASN A 31 -2.72 -2.94 -28.46
CA ASN A 31 -2.98 -4.19 -29.16
C ASN A 31 -4.48 -4.44 -29.38
N TYR A 32 -5.29 -4.23 -28.35
CA TYR A 32 -6.73 -4.44 -28.42
C TYR A 32 -7.39 -3.54 -29.45
N GLU A 33 -7.09 -2.24 -29.46
CA GLU A 33 -7.68 -1.30 -30.43
C GLU A 33 -7.20 -1.57 -31.86
N ALA A 34 -5.93 -1.96 -32.06
CA ALA A 34 -5.43 -2.37 -33.37
C ALA A 34 -6.18 -3.61 -33.90
N LEU A 35 -6.31 -4.67 -33.09
CA LEU A 35 -7.08 -5.86 -33.46
C LEU A 35 -8.55 -5.53 -33.75
N LYS A 36 -9.16 -4.69 -32.90
CA LYS A 36 -10.56 -4.25 -33.03
C LYS A 36 -10.81 -3.49 -34.33
N SER A 37 -9.88 -2.65 -34.75
CA SER A 37 -10.00 -1.84 -35.97
C SER A 37 -9.94 -2.67 -37.25
N LYS A 38 -9.20 -3.79 -37.24
CA LYS A 38 -8.94 -4.63 -38.42
C LYS A 38 -9.77 -5.92 -38.46
N GLN A 39 -10.45 -6.31 -37.37
CA GLN A 39 -11.22 -7.58 -37.30
C GLN A 39 -12.43 -7.69 -38.25
N SER A 40 -12.96 -6.58 -38.77
CA SER A 40 -14.11 -6.61 -39.69
C SER A 40 -13.70 -6.97 -41.12
N THR A 41 -12.43 -6.76 -41.47
CA THR A 41 -11.88 -6.94 -42.81
C THR A 41 -10.96 -8.15 -42.92
N ASP A 42 -10.43 -8.64 -41.79
CA ASP A 42 -9.48 -9.74 -41.74
C ASP A 42 -9.95 -10.84 -40.76
N SER A 43 -10.19 -12.04 -41.31
CA SER A 43 -10.68 -13.19 -40.53
C SER A 43 -9.66 -13.72 -39.51
N PHE A 44 -8.37 -13.65 -39.82
CA PHE A 44 -7.30 -14.07 -38.91
C PHE A 44 -7.21 -13.11 -37.71
N ILE A 45 -7.25 -11.80 -37.99
CA ILE A 45 -7.27 -10.77 -36.94
C ILE A 45 -8.53 -10.89 -36.07
N LYS A 46 -9.68 -11.22 -36.68
CA LYS A 46 -10.92 -11.49 -35.94
C LYS A 46 -10.78 -12.59 -34.91
N GLU A 47 -10.12 -13.70 -35.25
CA GLU A 47 -9.88 -14.79 -34.31
C GLU A 47 -8.99 -14.37 -33.14
N LEU A 48 -7.93 -13.60 -33.41
CA LEU A 48 -7.07 -13.03 -32.35
C LEU A 48 -7.84 -12.07 -31.45
N PHE A 49 -8.67 -11.20 -32.03
CA PHE A 49 -9.52 -10.28 -31.30
C PHE A 49 -10.48 -11.02 -30.36
N LEU A 50 -11.22 -12.02 -30.87
CA LEU A 50 -12.19 -12.79 -30.08
C LEU A 50 -11.54 -13.52 -28.90
N LYS A 51 -10.30 -14.01 -29.05
CA LYS A 51 -9.54 -14.63 -27.96
C LYS A 51 -9.04 -13.60 -26.92
N THR A 52 -8.64 -12.43 -27.37
CA THR A 52 -8.00 -11.41 -26.52
C THR A 52 -9.00 -10.53 -25.77
N ALA A 53 -10.15 -10.23 -26.38
CA ALA A 53 -11.16 -9.33 -25.84
C ALA A 53 -11.65 -9.66 -24.41
N PRO A 54 -11.98 -10.93 -24.06
CA PRO A 54 -12.37 -11.24 -22.69
C PRO A 54 -11.23 -11.04 -21.69
N ILE A 55 -9.99 -11.39 -22.06
CA ILE A 55 -8.80 -11.22 -21.20
C ILE A 55 -8.53 -9.73 -20.94
N TYR A 56 -8.59 -8.92 -22.00
CA TYR A 56 -8.46 -7.46 -21.92
C TYR A 56 -9.50 -6.85 -20.98
N THR A 57 -10.76 -7.23 -21.17
CA THR A 57 -11.89 -6.71 -20.38
C THR A 57 -11.74 -7.07 -18.90
N THR A 58 -11.44 -8.33 -18.59
CA THR A 58 -11.21 -8.77 -17.21
C THR A 58 -10.05 -8.02 -16.56
N TYR A 59 -8.91 -7.87 -17.26
CA TYR A 59 -7.75 -7.16 -16.73
C TYR A 59 -8.05 -5.69 -16.41
N HIS A 60 -8.68 -4.96 -17.34
CA HIS A 60 -8.99 -3.53 -17.14
C HIS A 60 -10.08 -3.29 -16.09
N ASN A 61 -11.06 -4.19 -15.98
CA ASN A 61 -12.06 -4.11 -14.90
C ASN A 61 -11.41 -4.27 -13.53
N LEU A 62 -10.58 -5.31 -13.35
CA LEU A 62 -9.85 -5.53 -12.09
C LEU A 62 -8.90 -4.38 -11.75
N LEU A 63 -8.26 -3.79 -12.76
CA LEU A 63 -7.40 -2.63 -12.57
C LEU A 63 -8.21 -1.42 -12.06
N GLY A 64 -9.39 -1.17 -12.63
CA GLY A 64 -10.31 -0.13 -12.18
C GLY A 64 -10.84 -0.39 -10.77
N ASP A 65 -11.21 -1.63 -10.46
CA ASP A 65 -11.71 -2.04 -9.15
C ASP A 65 -10.64 -1.82 -8.07
N LEU A 66 -9.38 -2.17 -8.33
CA LEU A 66 -8.29 -1.97 -7.37
C LEU A 66 -8.10 -0.49 -6.99
N VAL A 67 -8.25 0.43 -7.94
CA VAL A 67 -8.18 1.88 -7.66
C VAL A 67 -9.27 2.29 -6.68
N SER A 68 -10.51 1.83 -6.91
CA SER A 68 -11.65 2.09 -6.02
C SER A 68 -11.46 1.46 -4.64
N THR A 69 -10.96 0.22 -4.57
CA THR A 69 -10.66 -0.48 -3.32
C THR A 69 -9.58 0.25 -2.52
N LYS A 70 -8.50 0.71 -3.17
CA LYS A 70 -7.43 1.50 -2.52
C LYS A 70 -7.96 2.81 -1.95
N ALA A 71 -8.81 3.54 -2.70
CA ALA A 71 -9.43 4.77 -2.22
C ALA A 71 -10.31 4.52 -0.99
N THR A 72 -11.15 3.47 -1.04
CA THR A 72 -12.02 3.08 0.08
C THR A 72 -11.20 2.69 1.32
N LYS A 73 -10.15 1.89 1.14
CA LYS A 73 -9.20 1.53 2.21
C LYS A 73 -8.61 2.78 2.88
N LYS A 74 -8.13 3.76 2.09
CA LYS A 74 -7.58 5.03 2.62
C LYS A 74 -8.61 5.77 3.46
N GLY A 75 -9.86 5.89 2.97
CA GLY A 75 -10.95 6.52 3.71
C GLY A 75 -11.27 5.84 5.04
N THR A 76 -11.35 4.50 5.06
CA THR A 76 -11.65 3.75 6.28
C THR A 76 -10.52 3.83 7.31
N VAL A 77 -9.25 3.71 6.87
CA VAL A 77 -8.08 3.87 7.75
C VAL A 77 -8.06 5.27 8.38
N LEU A 78 -8.31 6.31 7.58
CA LEU A 78 -8.37 7.69 8.07
C LEU A 78 -9.48 7.88 9.10
N SER A 79 -10.67 7.34 8.83
CA SER A 79 -11.82 7.39 9.75
C SER A 79 -11.49 6.75 11.09
N PHE A 80 -10.90 5.55 11.07
CA PHE A 80 -10.47 4.86 12.29
C PHE A 80 -9.40 5.64 13.07
N ASN A 81 -8.39 6.17 12.38
CA ASN A 81 -7.33 6.96 13.00
C ASN A 81 -7.86 8.25 13.62
N ASN A 82 -8.79 8.94 12.94
CA ASN A 82 -9.46 10.12 13.48
C ASN A 82 -10.29 9.77 14.72
N TYR A 83 -11.00 8.63 14.70
CA TYR A 83 -11.73 8.16 15.86
C TYR A 83 -10.78 7.89 17.04
N LEU A 84 -9.68 7.16 16.84
CA LEU A 84 -8.66 6.97 17.88
C LEU A 84 -8.06 8.29 18.41
N LYS A 85 -7.89 9.32 17.56
CA LYS A 85 -7.45 10.64 18.05
C LYS A 85 -8.48 11.27 18.99
N THR A 86 -9.77 11.14 18.69
CA THR A 86 -10.83 11.65 19.58
C THR A 86 -10.95 10.88 20.89
N LEU A 87 -10.53 9.60 20.92
CA LEU A 87 -10.53 8.79 22.14
C LEU A 87 -9.68 9.43 23.24
N ARG A 88 -8.56 10.07 22.89
CA ARG A 88 -7.72 10.77 23.87
C ARG A 88 -8.47 11.90 24.57
N THR A 89 -9.29 12.66 23.85
CA THR A 89 -10.10 13.74 24.44
C THR A 89 -11.22 13.15 25.27
N LYS A 90 -11.96 12.16 24.73
CA LYS A 90 -13.04 11.48 25.46
C LYS A 90 -12.58 10.83 26.75
N LEU A 91 -11.42 10.19 26.75
CA LEU A 91 -10.86 9.56 27.95
C LEU A 91 -10.54 10.59 29.05
N LYS A 92 -10.15 11.81 28.69
CA LYS A 92 -9.97 12.90 29.67
C LYS A 92 -11.32 13.35 30.25
N ASP A 93 -12.32 13.51 29.40
CA ASP A 93 -13.66 13.92 29.85
C ASP A 93 -14.27 12.87 30.79
N TRP A 94 -14.14 11.58 30.45
CA TRP A 94 -14.60 10.48 31.30
C TRP A 94 -13.80 10.36 32.59
N ASP A 95 -12.48 10.59 32.56
CA ASP A 95 -11.67 10.61 33.76
C ASP A 95 -12.08 11.73 34.72
N ILE A 96 -12.38 12.94 34.21
CA ILE A 96 -12.93 14.04 35.03
C ILE A 96 -14.24 13.61 35.70
N PHE A 97 -15.14 12.97 34.94
CA PHE A 97 -16.40 12.47 35.48
C PHE A 97 -16.17 11.42 36.57
N ILE A 98 -15.31 10.43 36.30
CA ILE A 98 -14.95 9.38 37.26
C ILE A 98 -14.36 9.98 38.54
N GLN A 99 -13.49 10.99 38.43
CA GLN A 99 -12.90 11.67 39.58
C GLN A 99 -13.90 12.44 40.43
N GLY A 100 -15.05 12.82 39.87
CA GLY A 100 -16.18 13.36 40.62
C GLY A 100 -16.80 12.36 41.60
N THR A 101 -16.71 11.06 41.29
CA THR A 101 -17.23 9.96 42.12
C THR A 101 -16.13 9.28 42.95
N TYR A 102 -15.00 8.96 42.33
CA TYR A 102 -13.86 8.26 42.92
C TYR A 102 -12.59 9.07 42.73
N LYS A 103 -12.05 9.61 43.81
CA LYS A 103 -10.79 10.38 43.75
C LYS A 103 -9.65 9.52 43.24
N GLU A 104 -8.70 10.15 42.55
CA GLU A 104 -7.49 9.47 42.10
C GLU A 104 -6.76 8.80 43.28
N GLY A 105 -6.34 7.55 43.08
CA GLY A 105 -5.65 6.74 44.08
C GLY A 105 -6.57 5.96 45.03
N THR A 106 -7.90 6.13 45.00
CA THR A 106 -8.78 5.23 45.75
C THR A 106 -8.82 3.84 45.10
N PRO A 107 -9.15 2.78 45.87
CA PRO A 107 -9.26 1.42 45.31
C PRO A 107 -10.21 1.34 44.11
N GLU A 108 -11.34 2.04 44.15
CA GLU A 108 -12.33 2.06 43.08
C GLU A 108 -11.78 2.73 41.81
N TYR A 109 -11.02 3.82 41.96
CA TYR A 109 -10.35 4.47 40.83
C TYR A 109 -9.28 3.55 40.21
N VAL A 110 -8.48 2.89 41.04
CA VAL A 110 -7.44 1.94 40.58
C VAL A 110 -8.07 0.73 39.89
N MET A 111 -9.25 0.27 40.31
CA MET A 111 -9.98 -0.78 39.59
C MET A 111 -10.39 -0.36 38.18
N LEU A 112 -10.73 0.91 37.96
CA LEU A 112 -11.06 1.44 36.63
C LEU A 112 -9.80 1.62 35.77
N PHE A 113 -8.72 2.12 36.38
CA PHE A 113 -7.44 2.42 35.72
C PHE A 113 -6.23 1.74 36.39
N PRO A 114 -6.10 0.41 36.29
CA PRO A 114 -5.07 -0.34 37.05
C PRO A 114 -3.64 0.06 36.69
N ASN A 115 -3.41 0.43 35.44
CA ASN A 115 -2.11 0.91 34.94
C ASN A 115 -2.14 2.41 34.60
N GLY A 116 -3.11 3.15 35.15
CA GLY A 116 -3.37 4.54 34.78
C GLY A 116 -4.07 4.70 33.43
N LYS A 117 -4.64 5.89 33.21
CA LYS A 117 -5.42 6.19 32.00
C LYS A 117 -4.57 6.27 30.72
N SER A 118 -3.30 6.69 30.81
CA SER A 118 -2.42 6.79 29.64
C SER A 118 -2.17 5.43 28.99
N PHE A 119 -2.13 4.37 29.80
CA PHE A 119 -1.89 3.00 29.35
C PHE A 119 -2.90 2.53 28.29
N ILE A 120 -4.15 3.01 28.35
CA ILE A 120 -5.21 2.69 27.38
C ILE A 120 -4.83 3.18 25.97
N LEU A 121 -4.11 4.30 25.87
CA LEU A 121 -3.76 4.95 24.60
C LEU A 121 -2.38 4.49 24.07
N GLU A 122 -1.69 3.61 24.79
CA GLU A 122 -0.35 3.14 24.45
C GLU A 122 -0.38 1.80 23.71
N GLY A 123 0.57 1.62 22.80
CA GLY A 123 0.76 0.36 22.05
C GLY A 123 0.18 0.41 20.65
N THR A 124 0.00 -0.77 20.06
CA THR A 124 -0.58 -0.91 18.72
C THR A 124 -2.07 -0.57 18.74
N GLN A 125 -2.63 -0.27 17.58
CA GLN A 125 -4.07 0.03 17.44
C GLN A 125 -4.96 -1.09 18.00
N GLU A 126 -4.58 -2.35 17.79
CA GLU A 126 -5.26 -3.52 18.35
C GLU A 126 -5.17 -3.55 19.87
N GLN A 127 -4.00 -3.27 20.43
CA GLN A 127 -3.80 -3.18 21.88
C GLN A 127 -4.65 -2.05 22.48
N ILE A 128 -4.73 -0.89 21.80
CA ILE A 128 -5.57 0.22 22.25
C ILE A 128 -7.05 -0.19 22.29
N VAL A 129 -7.56 -0.84 21.23
CA VAL A 129 -8.95 -1.34 21.19
C VAL A 129 -9.21 -2.38 22.29
N SER A 130 -8.27 -3.30 22.52
CA SER A 130 -8.35 -4.32 23.56
C SER A 130 -8.36 -3.71 24.97
N LYS A 131 -7.43 -2.80 25.25
CA LYS A 131 -7.34 -2.09 26.53
C LYS A 131 -8.58 -1.23 26.78
N PHE A 132 -9.08 -0.55 25.75
CA PHE A 132 -10.31 0.24 25.84
C PHE A 132 -11.55 -0.65 26.09
N THR A 133 -11.57 -1.86 25.54
CA THR A 133 -12.59 -2.87 25.87
C THR A 133 -12.53 -3.24 27.36
N GLY A 134 -11.33 -3.45 27.90
CA GLY A 134 -11.13 -3.69 29.33
C GLY A 134 -11.64 -2.52 30.19
N PHE A 135 -11.30 -1.29 29.82
CA PHE A 135 -11.82 -0.09 30.48
C PHE A 135 -13.35 -0.01 30.45
N ASN A 136 -13.97 -0.25 29.29
CA ASN A 136 -15.43 -0.30 29.19
C ASN A 136 -16.03 -1.35 30.13
N ASN A 137 -15.47 -2.56 30.19
CA ASN A 137 -15.97 -3.61 31.08
C ASN A 137 -15.91 -3.19 32.55
N ASN A 138 -14.81 -2.54 32.97
CA ASN A 138 -14.68 -2.00 34.32
C ASN A 138 -15.77 -0.95 34.61
N VAL A 139 -15.99 -0.01 33.67
CA VAL A 139 -17.06 1.01 33.78
C VAL A 139 -18.44 0.36 33.84
N GLN A 140 -18.74 -0.63 32.99
CA GLN A 140 -20.04 -1.31 32.96
C GLN A 140 -20.33 -2.05 34.27
N SER A 141 -19.31 -2.65 34.88
CA SER A 141 -19.44 -3.39 36.14
C SER A 141 -19.71 -2.50 37.36
N ASN A 142 -19.41 -1.20 37.27
CA ASN A 142 -19.51 -0.28 38.40
C ASN A 142 -20.89 0.40 38.47
N PRO A 143 -21.70 0.21 39.54
CA PRO A 143 -23.04 0.79 39.63
C PRO A 143 -23.08 2.32 39.76
N ASP A 144 -22.03 2.98 40.25
CA ASP A 144 -22.03 4.42 40.52
C ASP A 144 -21.72 5.27 39.28
N LEU A 145 -21.30 4.64 38.17
CA LEU A 145 -20.92 5.31 36.92
C LEU A 145 -22.03 5.31 35.85
N VAL A 146 -23.30 5.19 36.25
CA VAL A 146 -24.46 5.05 35.32
C VAL A 146 -24.44 6.09 34.20
N THR A 147 -24.10 7.35 34.52
CA THR A 147 -24.14 8.47 33.58
C THR A 147 -23.20 8.31 32.38
N ILE A 148 -22.05 7.65 32.55
CA ILE A 148 -21.05 7.50 31.47
C ILE A 148 -21.06 6.11 30.81
N LYS A 149 -21.78 5.14 31.38
CA LYS A 149 -21.84 3.75 30.85
C LYS A 149 -22.27 3.70 29.39
N ASP A 150 -23.38 4.36 29.08
CA ASP A 150 -23.95 4.30 27.73
C ASP A 150 -23.07 5.00 26.70
N GLU A 151 -22.40 6.09 27.11
CA GLU A 151 -21.47 6.81 26.25
C GLU A 151 -20.21 5.99 25.96
N VAL A 152 -19.55 5.45 26.99
CA VAL A 152 -18.34 4.62 26.83
C VAL A 152 -18.64 3.38 25.98
N ASN A 153 -19.77 2.71 26.25
CA ASN A 153 -20.17 1.53 25.48
C ASN A 153 -20.51 1.86 24.02
N SER A 154 -21.22 2.97 23.78
CA SER A 154 -21.51 3.43 22.42
C SER A 154 -20.23 3.78 21.66
N TYR A 155 -19.28 4.43 22.33
CA TYR A 155 -17.98 4.74 21.76
C TYR A 155 -17.20 3.46 21.39
N LEU A 156 -17.18 2.45 22.28
CA LEU A 156 -16.54 1.17 22.00
C LEU A 156 -17.19 0.46 20.80
N LYS A 157 -18.51 0.48 20.70
CA LYS A 157 -19.23 -0.10 19.54
C LYS A 157 -18.80 0.57 18.24
N THR A 158 -18.80 1.90 18.19
CA THR A 158 -18.37 2.64 17.00
C THR A 158 -16.88 2.40 16.68
N LEU A 159 -16.01 2.37 17.71
CA LEU A 159 -14.59 2.05 17.53
C LEU A 159 -14.40 0.66 16.90
N ASN A 160 -15.13 -0.35 17.38
CA ASN A 160 -15.09 -1.71 16.84
C ASN A 160 -15.62 -1.80 15.40
N ILE A 161 -16.66 -1.02 15.05
CA ILE A 161 -17.14 -0.92 13.67
C ILE A 161 -16.04 -0.38 12.74
N TYR A 162 -15.38 0.72 13.13
CA TYR A 162 -14.29 1.29 12.34
C TYR A 162 -13.08 0.34 12.25
N TYR A 163 -12.72 -0.31 13.36
CA TYR A 163 -11.64 -1.28 13.40
C TYR A 163 -11.92 -2.49 12.50
N GLY A 164 -13.12 -3.07 12.58
CA GLY A 164 -13.55 -4.17 11.74
C GLY A 164 -13.58 -3.81 10.25
N SER A 165 -14.15 -2.66 9.91
CA SER A 165 -14.19 -2.18 8.52
C SER A 165 -12.79 -1.96 7.96
N LYS A 166 -11.87 -1.42 8.75
CA LYS A 166 -10.46 -1.24 8.35
C LYS A 166 -9.82 -2.58 7.99
N ASN A 167 -9.97 -3.59 8.84
CA ASN A 167 -9.37 -4.91 8.63
C ASN A 167 -10.01 -5.65 7.44
N GLU A 168 -11.32 -5.52 7.25
CA GLU A 168 -12.01 -6.05 6.07
C GLU A 168 -11.43 -5.44 4.78
N LYS A 169 -11.27 -4.10 4.72
CA LYS A 169 -10.73 -3.44 3.51
C LYS A 169 -9.26 -3.76 3.26
N LEU A 170 -8.48 -4.06 4.29
CA LEU A 170 -7.12 -4.59 4.13
C LEU A 170 -7.14 -5.93 3.39
N SER A 171 -7.95 -6.88 3.87
CA SER A 171 -8.08 -8.21 3.26
C SER A 171 -8.64 -8.17 1.84
N VAL A 172 -9.65 -7.32 1.59
CA VAL A 172 -10.20 -7.13 0.23
C VAL A 172 -9.13 -6.59 -0.71
N THR A 173 -8.30 -5.63 -0.28
CA THR A 173 -7.22 -5.07 -1.12
C THR A 173 -6.19 -6.13 -1.50
N GLU A 174 -5.82 -7.01 -0.57
CA GLU A 174 -4.88 -8.11 -0.82
C GLU A 174 -5.44 -9.09 -1.85
N THR A 175 -6.72 -9.45 -1.72
CA THR A 175 -7.43 -10.32 -2.65
C THR A 175 -7.48 -9.70 -4.04
N SER A 176 -7.93 -8.45 -4.16
CA SER A 176 -8.00 -7.74 -5.45
C SER A 176 -6.63 -7.57 -6.11
N THR A 177 -5.56 -7.38 -5.32
CA THR A 177 -4.19 -7.32 -5.84
C THR A 177 -3.76 -8.66 -6.43
N THR A 178 -4.08 -9.77 -5.75
CA THR A 178 -3.77 -11.13 -6.22
C THR A 178 -4.54 -11.47 -7.51
N GLU A 179 -5.82 -11.10 -7.57
CA GLU A 179 -6.65 -11.27 -8.77
C GLU A 179 -6.12 -10.45 -9.95
N LEU A 180 -5.71 -9.21 -9.69
CA LEU A 180 -5.11 -8.35 -10.71
C LEU A 180 -3.76 -8.91 -11.20
N ASP A 181 -2.91 -9.42 -10.32
CA ASP A 181 -1.63 -10.07 -10.67
C ASP A 181 -1.86 -11.28 -11.60
N ASN A 182 -2.87 -12.10 -11.28
CA ASN A 182 -3.24 -13.24 -12.14
C ASN A 182 -3.74 -12.76 -13.50
N ALA A 183 -4.58 -11.73 -13.56
CA ALA A 183 -5.08 -11.16 -14.80
C ALA A 183 -3.95 -10.49 -15.62
N TYR A 184 -3.00 -9.84 -14.96
CA TYR A 184 -1.79 -9.28 -15.56
C TYR A 184 -0.98 -10.37 -16.27
N ASP A 185 -0.77 -11.52 -15.62
CA ASP A 185 -0.06 -12.65 -16.20
C ASP A 185 -0.78 -13.21 -17.44
N GLN A 186 -2.11 -13.31 -17.39
CA GLN A 186 -2.91 -13.74 -18.54
C GLN A 186 -2.85 -12.74 -19.69
N MET A 187 -2.90 -11.44 -19.39
CA MET A 187 -2.78 -10.39 -20.39
C MET A 187 -1.40 -10.42 -21.06
N GLY A 188 -0.33 -10.55 -20.28
CA GLY A 188 1.02 -10.68 -20.84
C GLY A 188 1.20 -11.92 -21.72
N LYS A 189 0.58 -13.05 -21.35
CA LYS A 189 0.55 -14.27 -22.20
C LYS A 189 -0.24 -14.04 -23.48
N ALA A 190 -1.38 -13.37 -23.42
CA ALA A 190 -2.19 -13.04 -24.59
C ALA A 190 -1.45 -12.12 -25.56
N LEU A 191 -0.78 -11.08 -25.05
CA LEU A 191 0.05 -10.19 -25.87
C LEU A 191 1.19 -10.95 -26.56
N TYR A 192 1.87 -11.84 -25.84
CA TYR A 192 2.95 -12.64 -26.40
C TYR A 192 2.45 -13.62 -27.47
N TYR A 193 1.32 -14.28 -27.21
CA TYR A 193 0.66 -15.12 -28.20
C TYR A 193 0.29 -14.33 -29.46
N ASN A 194 -0.35 -13.16 -29.31
CA ASN A 194 -0.71 -12.31 -30.44
C ASN A 194 0.52 -11.92 -31.25
N MET A 195 1.62 -11.54 -30.60
CA MET A 195 2.86 -11.17 -31.28
C MET A 195 3.40 -12.33 -32.13
N LEU A 196 3.45 -13.55 -31.57
CA LEU A 196 3.91 -14.74 -32.30
C LEU A 196 3.01 -15.06 -33.51
N MET A 197 1.69 -15.00 -33.31
CA MET A 197 0.71 -15.28 -34.36
C MET A 197 0.77 -14.23 -35.48
N LEU A 198 0.84 -12.94 -35.13
CA LEU A 198 0.97 -11.84 -36.10
C LEU A 198 2.30 -11.95 -36.87
N THR A 199 3.40 -12.28 -36.20
CA THR A 199 4.70 -12.48 -36.87
C THR A 199 4.66 -13.65 -37.84
N ALA A 200 3.97 -14.74 -37.49
CA ALA A 200 3.79 -15.88 -38.39
C ALA A 200 2.89 -15.54 -39.59
N HIS A 201 1.85 -14.72 -39.38
CA HIS A 201 0.93 -14.29 -40.44
C HIS A 201 1.59 -13.32 -41.42
N PHE A 202 2.33 -12.33 -40.92
CA PHE A 202 3.04 -11.32 -41.70
C PHE A 202 4.50 -11.70 -41.96
N ILE A 203 4.80 -12.98 -42.23
CA ILE A 203 6.18 -13.47 -42.35
C ILE A 203 6.97 -12.77 -43.47
N ASP A 204 6.30 -12.44 -44.57
CA ASP A 204 6.89 -11.76 -45.72
C ASP A 204 7.04 -10.24 -45.49
N ASN A 205 6.28 -9.66 -44.54
CA ASN A 205 6.37 -8.25 -44.18
C ASN A 205 6.24 -8.02 -42.65
N PRO A 206 7.27 -8.34 -41.85
CA PRO A 206 7.21 -8.26 -40.40
C PRO A 206 6.95 -6.85 -39.84
N ILE A 207 7.14 -5.81 -40.66
CA ILE A 207 6.88 -4.42 -40.26
C ILE A 207 5.39 -4.20 -39.93
N GLU A 208 4.48 -4.93 -40.58
CA GLU A 208 3.03 -4.82 -40.31
C GLU A 208 2.65 -5.24 -38.88
N VAL A 209 3.50 -6.02 -38.21
CA VAL A 209 3.30 -6.41 -36.80
C VAL A 209 3.44 -5.19 -35.87
N GLU A 210 4.24 -4.19 -36.25
CA GLU A 210 4.48 -2.99 -35.42
C GLU A 210 3.19 -2.18 -35.19
N ASP A 211 2.23 -2.22 -36.12
CA ASP A 211 0.93 -1.55 -35.98
C ASP A 211 0.10 -2.06 -34.79
N TYR A 212 0.40 -3.25 -34.28
CA TYR A 212 -0.37 -3.90 -33.23
C TYR A 212 0.25 -3.73 -31.84
N PHE A 213 1.39 -3.07 -31.72
CA PHE A 213 2.12 -2.94 -30.47
C PHE A 213 2.77 -1.56 -30.33
N ASP A 214 2.81 -1.02 -29.11
CA ASP A 214 3.63 0.16 -28.82
C ASP A 214 5.13 -0.23 -28.87
N MET A 215 5.73 -0.04 -30.05
CA MET A 215 7.13 -0.35 -30.28
C MET A 215 8.08 0.52 -29.45
N THR A 216 7.64 1.69 -28.99
CA THR A 216 8.42 2.51 -28.06
C THR A 216 8.64 1.72 -26.78
N LEU A 217 7.57 1.23 -26.18
CA LEU A 217 7.61 0.46 -24.95
C LEU A 217 8.38 -0.87 -25.09
N LEU A 218 8.36 -1.48 -26.28
CA LEU A 218 9.11 -2.71 -26.59
C LEU A 218 10.61 -2.49 -26.85
N ARG A 219 10.99 -1.33 -27.39
CA ARG A 219 12.38 -1.00 -27.75
C ARG A 219 13.13 -0.31 -26.62
N THR A 220 12.44 0.25 -25.62
CA THR A 220 13.08 0.84 -24.46
C THR A 220 13.74 -0.25 -23.60
N HIS A 221 15.07 -0.38 -23.71
CA HIS A 221 15.89 -1.14 -22.75
C HIS A 221 16.15 -0.38 -21.46
N GLU A 222 15.94 0.94 -21.49
CA GLU A 222 15.85 1.70 -20.26
C GLU A 222 14.58 1.28 -19.54
N LYS A 223 14.74 0.88 -18.28
CA LYS A 223 13.80 1.36 -17.28
C LYS A 223 13.79 2.88 -17.45
N GLU A 224 12.94 3.42 -18.32
CA GLU A 224 12.33 4.69 -17.99
C GLU A 224 11.79 4.44 -16.59
N ILE A 225 12.40 5.08 -15.59
CA ILE A 225 11.81 5.16 -14.28
C ILE A 225 10.64 6.11 -14.51
N THR A 226 9.60 5.62 -15.17
CA THR A 226 8.33 6.32 -15.28
C THR A 226 7.72 6.14 -13.90
N GLU A 227 7.88 7.20 -13.11
CA GLU A 227 7.15 7.55 -11.90
C GLU A 227 5.89 6.68 -11.69
N GLU A 228 5.80 6.12 -10.48
CA GLU A 228 4.77 5.20 -9.97
C GLU A 228 5.07 3.71 -9.82
N GLU A 229 6.33 3.33 -9.56
CA GLU A 229 6.58 2.11 -8.77
C GLU A 229 6.64 2.49 -7.29
N SER A 230 5.56 2.21 -6.56
CA SER A 230 5.61 2.28 -5.11
C SER A 230 6.39 1.08 -4.58
N LEU A 231 7.50 1.35 -3.88
CA LEU A 231 8.34 0.34 -3.28
C LEU A 231 7.86 0.05 -1.86
N LEU A 232 7.40 -1.17 -1.61
CA LEU A 232 7.10 -1.63 -0.25
C LEU A 232 8.36 -2.16 0.43
N VAL A 233 8.74 -1.54 1.54
CA VAL A 233 9.90 -1.92 2.35
C VAL A 233 9.42 -2.46 3.69
N SER A 234 9.76 -3.71 3.96
CA SER A 234 9.55 -4.36 5.25
C SER A 234 10.82 -4.30 6.11
N ILE A 235 10.71 -3.73 7.31
CA ILE A 235 11.80 -3.39 8.24
C ILE A 235 11.64 -4.23 9.51
N PRO A 236 12.53 -5.20 9.78
CA PRO A 236 12.43 -6.06 10.97
C PRO A 236 12.43 -5.27 12.30
N PRO A 237 11.90 -5.86 13.39
CA PRO A 237 11.89 -5.23 14.71
C PRO A 237 13.30 -4.83 15.18
N ALA A 238 13.42 -3.64 15.79
CA ALA A 238 14.66 -3.09 16.35
C ALA A 238 15.82 -3.02 15.34
N THR A 239 15.53 -2.85 14.05
CA THR A 239 16.53 -2.74 12.99
C THR A 239 16.35 -1.48 12.17
N SER A 240 17.40 -1.15 11.41
CA SER A 240 17.33 -0.21 10.29
C SER A 240 17.48 -0.95 8.97
N LYS A 241 16.81 -0.46 7.94
CA LYS A 241 16.91 -1.03 6.60
C LYS A 241 16.99 0.07 5.55
N ASP A 242 17.94 -0.07 4.64
CA ASP A 242 17.92 0.68 3.39
C ASP A 242 16.68 0.27 2.59
N SER A 243 15.95 1.27 2.11
CA SER A 243 14.83 1.06 1.20
C SER A 243 15.23 0.32 -0.07
N GLY A 244 16.49 0.40 -0.50
CA GLY A 244 16.92 -0.02 -1.83
C GLY A 244 16.53 1.00 -2.91
N PHE A 245 16.02 2.16 -2.49
CA PHE A 245 15.68 3.30 -3.33
C PHE A 245 16.84 4.30 -3.33
N SER A 246 17.31 4.70 -4.52
CA SER A 246 18.35 5.73 -4.62
C SER A 246 17.72 7.13 -4.61
N ILE A 247 18.11 7.97 -3.66
CA ILE A 247 17.68 9.37 -3.59
C ILE A 247 18.48 10.19 -4.62
N ALA A 248 17.80 11.09 -5.32
CA ALA A 248 18.35 12.16 -6.13
C ALA A 248 18.07 13.50 -5.43
N GLU A 249 19.02 14.43 -5.47
CA GLU A 249 18.93 15.73 -4.79
C GLU A 249 17.69 16.53 -5.22
N THR A 250 17.35 16.47 -6.51
CA THR A 250 16.20 17.17 -7.10
C THR A 250 14.90 16.36 -7.07
N GLY A 251 14.93 15.10 -6.63
CA GLY A 251 13.75 14.23 -6.65
C GLY A 251 12.80 14.52 -5.50
N LYS A 252 11.52 14.18 -5.68
CA LYS A 252 10.49 14.21 -4.64
C LYS A 252 9.97 12.81 -4.35
N TYR A 253 9.76 12.53 -3.07
CA TYR A 253 9.37 11.23 -2.57
C TYR A 253 8.14 11.34 -1.68
N LEU A 254 7.11 10.57 -2.02
CA LEU A 254 5.96 10.35 -1.17
C LEU A 254 6.21 9.07 -0.36
N ILE A 255 6.33 9.22 0.96
CA ILE A 255 6.60 8.14 1.89
C ILE A 255 5.35 7.91 2.73
N MET A 256 4.86 6.68 2.75
CA MET A 256 3.64 6.30 3.45
C MET A 256 3.90 5.19 4.46
N SER A 257 3.58 5.43 5.73
CA SER A 257 3.65 4.38 6.75
C SER A 257 2.47 3.42 6.57
N ARG A 258 2.77 2.13 6.39
CA ARG A 258 1.79 1.04 6.47
C ARG A 258 1.75 0.42 7.87
N SER A 259 2.63 0.87 8.77
CA SER A 259 2.78 0.36 10.13
C SER A 259 1.71 0.91 11.07
N ASN A 260 1.45 0.18 12.15
CA ASN A 260 0.59 0.60 13.26
C ASN A 260 1.37 1.28 14.41
N PHE A 261 2.65 1.57 14.22
CA PHE A 261 3.55 2.31 15.12
C PHE A 261 4.42 3.29 14.32
N SER A 262 5.00 4.32 14.98
CA SER A 262 5.83 5.33 14.31
C SER A 262 7.13 4.71 13.79
N LEU A 263 7.47 5.00 12.55
CA LEU A 263 8.78 4.72 11.97
C LEU A 263 9.63 5.98 12.00
N GLN A 264 10.93 5.81 11.75
CA GLN A 264 11.84 6.94 11.51
C GLN A 264 12.53 6.77 10.17
N PHE A 265 12.89 7.89 9.53
CA PHE A 265 13.61 7.86 8.26
C PHE A 265 14.58 9.03 8.10
N TYR A 266 15.63 8.81 7.32
CA TYR A 266 16.65 9.81 6.98
C TYR A 266 17.42 9.40 5.70
N GLY A 267 18.01 10.38 5.03
CA GLY A 267 18.94 10.14 3.93
C GLY A 267 20.37 9.90 4.41
N ALA A 268 21.11 9.05 3.70
CA ALA A 268 22.48 8.69 4.02
C ALA A 268 23.36 8.51 2.77
N SER A 269 24.67 8.67 2.91
CA SER A 269 25.65 8.51 1.83
C SER A 269 26.04 7.05 1.61
N THR A 270 25.86 6.19 2.61
CA THR A 270 26.03 4.73 2.51
C THR A 270 24.87 4.00 3.19
N ALA A 271 24.55 2.78 2.75
CA ALA A 271 23.43 1.97 3.26
C ALA A 271 23.54 1.54 4.73
N SER A 272 24.65 1.83 5.41
CA SER A 272 24.90 1.46 6.82
C SER A 272 25.29 2.67 7.67
N GLU A 273 25.19 3.88 7.15
CA GLU A 273 25.52 5.09 7.88
C GLU A 273 24.45 5.42 8.92
N LEU A 274 24.88 5.73 10.13
CA LEU A 274 24.01 6.17 11.21
C LEU A 274 23.53 7.61 10.98
N PRO A 275 22.34 7.99 11.48
CA PRO A 275 21.80 9.32 11.25
C PRO A 275 22.67 10.38 11.93
N LYS A 276 23.17 11.35 11.15
CA LYS A 276 23.96 12.49 11.66
C LYS A 276 23.11 13.55 12.36
N THR A 277 21.83 13.61 12.01
CA THR A 277 20.81 14.51 12.59
C THR A 277 19.65 13.68 13.12
N ARG A 278 18.75 14.30 13.89
CA ARG A 278 17.56 13.60 14.39
C ARG A 278 16.74 13.09 13.20
N PRO A 279 16.50 11.76 13.07
CA PRO A 279 15.67 11.21 12.02
C PRO A 279 14.28 11.83 12.02
N ARG A 280 13.68 11.99 10.85
CA ARG A 280 12.27 12.38 10.75
C ARG A 280 11.41 11.23 11.24
N GLU A 281 10.37 11.57 12.01
CA GLU A 281 9.36 10.61 12.44
C GLU A 281 8.28 10.51 11.36
N LEU A 282 7.83 9.28 11.10
CA LEU A 282 6.72 8.96 10.22
C LEU A 282 5.66 8.26 11.06
N VAL A 283 4.59 8.97 11.40
CA VAL A 283 3.57 8.44 12.31
C VAL A 283 2.70 7.38 11.61
N PRO A 284 1.99 6.50 12.34
CA PRO A 284 1.19 5.43 11.74
C PRO A 284 0.17 5.95 10.72
N GLY A 285 0.23 5.41 9.50
CA GLY A 285 -0.68 5.81 8.42
C GLY A 285 -0.44 7.22 7.86
N GLU A 286 0.64 7.90 8.27
CA GLU A 286 1.04 9.17 7.69
C GLU A 286 1.57 8.98 6.27
N GLU A 287 1.28 9.98 5.45
CA GLU A 287 1.80 10.14 4.10
C GLU A 287 2.52 11.49 4.09
N VAL A 288 3.83 11.47 3.81
CA VAL A 288 4.68 12.66 3.82
C VAL A 288 5.38 12.78 2.48
N GLU A 289 5.30 13.96 1.86
CA GLU A 289 6.10 14.32 0.71
C GLU A 289 7.39 14.97 1.19
N VAL A 290 8.53 14.49 0.70
CA VAL A 290 9.85 15.00 1.05
C VAL A 290 10.70 15.13 -0.21
N SER A 291 11.41 16.24 -0.33
CA SER A 291 12.43 16.42 -1.36
C SER A 291 13.75 15.73 -0.97
N GLY A 292 14.56 15.36 -1.97
CA GLY A 292 15.93 14.86 -1.75
C GLY A 292 16.77 15.81 -0.89
N ALA A 293 16.62 17.13 -1.11
CA ALA A 293 17.27 18.17 -0.31
C ALA A 293 16.86 18.17 1.17
N GLU A 294 15.60 17.83 1.49
CA GLU A 294 15.14 17.71 2.88
C GLU A 294 15.62 16.44 3.58
N LEU A 295 15.99 15.40 2.81
CA LEU A 295 16.49 14.13 3.32
C LEU A 295 17.98 14.18 3.72
N GLY A 296 18.69 15.29 3.42
CA GLY A 296 20.01 15.58 3.96
C GLY A 296 20.98 16.15 2.92
N ALA A 297 22.26 15.78 3.03
CA ALA A 297 23.30 16.33 2.17
C ALA A 297 23.14 15.85 0.71
N PRO A 298 23.61 16.62 -0.28
CA PRO A 298 23.57 16.24 -1.72
C PRO A 298 24.23 14.89 -2.04
N ALA A 299 25.18 14.47 -1.22
CA ALA A 299 25.87 13.18 -1.36
C ALA A 299 25.05 11.99 -0.84
N ASN A 300 23.90 12.22 -0.20
CA ASN A 300 23.03 11.16 0.27
C ASN A 300 22.36 10.47 -0.91
N ARG A 301 22.57 9.16 -1.02
CA ARG A 301 21.99 8.33 -2.07
C ARG A 301 21.05 7.27 -1.53
N PHE A 302 21.03 7.03 -0.24
CA PHE A 302 20.24 5.96 0.38
C PHE A 302 19.16 6.54 1.28
N LEU A 303 17.94 6.00 1.18
CA LEU A 303 16.87 6.30 2.13
C LEU A 303 16.78 5.17 3.15
N ILE A 304 17.13 5.46 4.40
CA ILE A 304 17.17 4.48 5.48
C ILE A 304 15.95 4.68 6.38
N PHE A 305 15.29 3.58 6.70
CA PHE A 305 14.22 3.53 7.69
C PHE A 305 14.69 2.81 8.95
N VAL A 306 14.23 3.30 10.10
CA VAL A 306 14.48 2.70 11.41
C VAL A 306 13.16 2.28 12.02
N ASN A 307 13.11 1.02 12.45
CA ASN A 307 12.00 0.46 13.18
C ASN A 307 12.33 0.46 14.69
N PRO A 308 11.72 1.35 15.49
CA PRO A 308 11.93 1.39 16.93
C PRO A 308 11.18 0.28 17.69
N SER A 309 10.22 -0.40 17.04
CA SER A 309 9.46 -1.48 17.67
C SER A 309 10.34 -2.71 17.86
N ILE A 310 10.39 -3.25 19.07
CA ILE A 310 11.12 -4.49 19.39
C ILE A 310 10.34 -5.76 19.05
N THR A 311 9.05 -5.65 18.72
CA THR A 311 8.15 -6.81 18.53
C THR A 311 7.44 -6.84 17.19
N ALA A 312 7.31 -5.71 16.49
CA ALA A 312 6.52 -5.63 15.27
C ALA A 312 7.38 -5.21 14.07
N THR A 313 7.16 -5.88 12.93
CA THR A 313 7.77 -5.51 11.66
C THR A 313 7.14 -4.22 11.14
N GLY A 314 7.97 -3.28 10.70
CA GLY A 314 7.55 -2.04 10.08
C GLY A 314 7.37 -2.21 8.58
N GLU A 315 6.35 -1.57 8.04
CA GLU A 315 6.11 -1.48 6.61
C GLU A 315 5.98 -0.03 6.18
N VAL A 316 6.68 0.32 5.11
CA VAL A 316 6.63 1.64 4.48
C VAL A 316 6.54 1.46 2.97
N GLU A 317 5.76 2.33 2.35
CA GLU A 317 5.62 2.42 0.90
C GLU A 317 6.25 3.74 0.43
N ILE A 318 7.08 3.68 -0.59
CA ILE A 318 7.84 4.83 -1.09
C ILE A 318 7.53 5.01 -2.56
N LEU A 319 7.16 6.22 -2.97
CA LEU A 319 6.84 6.57 -4.34
C LEU A 319 7.69 7.75 -4.75
N GLN A 320 8.43 7.66 -5.86
CA GLN A 320 9.01 8.86 -6.47
C GLN A 320 7.96 9.56 -7.31
N VAL A 321 7.77 10.86 -7.06
CA VAL A 321 6.69 11.68 -7.62
C VAL A 321 7.20 12.64 -8.69
N GLU A 322 8.48 13.06 -8.59
CA GLU A 322 9.25 13.89 -9.54
C GLU A 322 10.76 13.60 -9.37
#